data_AF-A0AAU4DFE8-F1
#
_entry.id   AF-A0AAU4DFE8-F1
#
_cell.length_a   1.000
_cell.length_b   1.000
_cell.length_c   1.000
_cell.angle_alpha   90.00
_cell.angle_beta   90.00
_cell.angle_gamma   90.00
#
_symmetry.space_group_name_H-M   'P 1'
#
loop_
_entity.id
_entity.type
_entity.pdbx_description
1 polymer ?
#
loop_
_entity_poly.entity_id
_entity_poly.type
_entity_poly.pdbx_seq_one_letter_code
_entity_poly.pdbx_strand_id
1 'polypeptide(L)'
;MLTLAFSAQDVALTRFACSPLWEVANSVQVLKEPGEHAVHLPWVRQVRGRLAEVGFELLGQLVPVPTVYTPDFLTPVPQVWAPSLEEELARLVATEPEQVRVDLDRFEGPLPPLVAWLRADPVAGLARLAGEVRAYWAVAVEPYWPRIVRLVEGEVLRRARQMSVGGPAALFEDLHPRVSWGAGTLRVEHRWFAADRVLDGERGLVLVPSVFAWPGVYSQSNPPWQPGLVYPPRGVATLWERSVPVPDGLAGVLGRARALLLAELGAPASTTELAERTGLSAPNVSHHLTALRGAGLVARHRTGRSVLYLRTAVAESLLAAGGPDGGAG
;
A
#
# COMPACT_ATOMS: atom_id res chain seq x y z
N MET A 1 9.02 -20.43 10.03
CA MET A 1 8.88 -19.35 11.02
C MET A 1 10.11 -18.47 10.95
N LEU A 2 9.95 -17.17 10.73
CA LEU A 2 11.01 -16.17 10.82
C LEU A 2 10.96 -15.52 12.21
N THR A 3 12.10 -15.39 12.88
CA THR A 3 12.23 -14.58 14.08
C THR A 3 13.20 -13.42 13.84
N LEU A 4 12.82 -12.23 14.31
CA LEU A 4 13.64 -11.03 14.29
C LEU A 4 13.79 -10.54 15.74
N ALA A 5 14.98 -10.66 16.31
CA ALA A 5 15.31 -10.14 17.63
C ALA A 5 15.74 -8.67 17.53
N PHE A 6 15.17 -7.83 18.39
CA PHE A 6 15.37 -6.37 18.41
C PHE A 6 16.20 -5.95 19.62
N SER A 7 17.09 -4.98 19.41
CA SER A 7 17.53 -4.09 20.47
C SER A 7 16.48 -2.98 20.72
N ALA A 8 16.62 -2.24 21.83
CA ALA A 8 15.79 -1.05 22.05
C ALA A 8 15.98 0.02 20.95
N GLN A 9 17.18 0.10 20.38
CA GLN A 9 17.51 1.01 19.30
C GLN A 9 16.79 0.62 18.00
N ASP A 10 16.68 -0.67 17.70
CA ASP A 10 15.92 -1.13 16.52
C ASP A 10 14.44 -0.76 16.60
N VAL A 11 13.85 -0.85 17.80
CA VAL A 11 12.47 -0.43 18.03
C VAL A 11 12.34 1.09 17.81
N ALA A 12 13.30 1.88 18.32
CA ALA A 12 13.30 3.34 18.14
C ALA A 12 13.49 3.77 16.67
N LEU A 13 14.24 2.98 15.89
CA LEU A 13 14.47 3.21 14.46
C LEU A 13 13.38 2.61 13.56
N THR A 14 12.40 1.91 14.14
CA THR A 14 11.31 1.33 13.36
C THR A 14 10.45 2.44 12.77
N ARG A 15 10.22 2.36 11.46
CA ARG A 15 9.47 3.37 10.70
C ARG A 15 8.54 2.71 9.71
N PHE A 16 7.60 3.50 9.18
CA PHE A 16 6.76 3.04 8.09
C PHE A 16 7.29 3.50 6.72
N ALA A 17 6.87 2.80 5.67
CA ALA A 17 6.99 3.26 4.29
C ALA A 17 5.81 2.74 3.43
N CYS A 18 5.61 3.36 2.27
CA CYS A 18 4.62 3.01 1.26
C CYS A 18 5.36 2.85 -0.08
N SER A 19 5.26 1.68 -0.73
CA SER A 19 6.07 1.36 -1.91
C SER A 19 5.20 1.03 -3.13
N PRO A 20 5.28 1.85 -4.20
CA PRO A 20 4.72 1.52 -5.50
C PRO A 20 5.11 0.13 -6.04
N LEU A 21 6.39 -0.24 -5.99
CA LEU A 21 6.90 -1.52 -6.51
C LEU A 21 6.37 -2.73 -5.74
N TRP A 22 6.26 -2.64 -4.41
CA TRP A 22 5.62 -3.70 -3.63
C TRP A 22 4.15 -3.90 -4.05
N GLU A 23 3.41 -2.81 -4.28
CA GLU A 23 2.03 -2.92 -4.74
C GLU A 23 1.95 -3.49 -6.16
N VAL A 24 2.89 -3.15 -7.05
CA VAL A 24 2.99 -3.79 -8.37
C VAL A 24 3.22 -5.28 -8.24
N ALA A 25 4.28 -5.71 -7.54
CA ALA A 25 4.63 -7.12 -7.42
C ALA A 25 3.50 -7.94 -6.78
N ASN A 26 2.93 -7.45 -5.68
CA ASN A 26 1.84 -8.12 -4.98
C ASN A 26 0.55 -8.17 -5.83
N SER A 27 0.26 -7.10 -6.59
CA SER A 27 -0.92 -7.09 -7.48
C SER A 27 -0.80 -8.08 -8.65
N VAL A 28 0.42 -8.35 -9.15
CA VAL A 28 0.67 -9.39 -10.15
C VAL A 28 0.31 -10.77 -9.59
N GLN A 29 0.68 -11.06 -8.34
CA GLN A 29 0.30 -12.30 -7.67
C GLN A 29 -1.23 -12.43 -7.56
N VAL A 30 -1.91 -11.36 -7.13
CA VAL A 30 -3.38 -11.30 -7.07
C VAL A 30 -4.04 -11.60 -8.42
N LEU A 31 -3.47 -11.13 -9.53
CA LEU A 31 -4.01 -11.41 -10.88
C LEU A 31 -3.90 -12.88 -11.28
N LYS A 32 -2.83 -13.55 -10.85
CA LYS A 32 -2.55 -14.95 -11.17
C LYS A 32 -3.33 -15.92 -10.29
N GLU A 33 -3.56 -15.58 -9.03
CA GLU A 33 -4.29 -16.43 -8.07
C GLU A 33 -5.53 -15.73 -7.47
N PRO A 34 -6.47 -15.19 -8.27
CA PRO A 34 -7.57 -14.35 -7.76
C PRO A 34 -8.49 -15.07 -6.76
N GLY A 35 -8.51 -16.40 -6.75
CA GLY A 35 -9.27 -17.20 -5.79
C GLY A 35 -8.75 -17.08 -4.36
N GLU A 36 -7.43 -17.06 -4.17
CA GLU A 36 -6.77 -16.87 -2.87
C GLU A 36 -6.88 -15.41 -2.38
N HIS A 37 -7.20 -14.50 -3.30
CA HIS A 37 -7.24 -13.05 -3.08
C HIS A 37 -8.65 -12.48 -3.29
N ALA A 38 -9.67 -13.17 -2.77
CA ALA A 38 -11.09 -12.89 -3.04
C ALA A 38 -11.50 -11.41 -2.80
N VAL A 39 -10.89 -10.74 -1.83
CA VAL A 39 -11.14 -9.31 -1.52
C VAL A 39 -10.82 -8.40 -2.71
N HIS A 40 -9.89 -8.80 -3.59
CA HIS A 40 -9.47 -8.03 -4.76
C HIS A 40 -10.24 -8.37 -6.04
N LEU A 41 -11.19 -9.30 -6.01
CA LEU A 41 -11.97 -9.68 -7.21
C LEU A 41 -12.62 -8.49 -7.95
N PRO A 42 -13.17 -7.47 -7.27
CA PRO A 42 -13.70 -6.29 -7.98
C PRO A 42 -12.61 -5.55 -8.77
N TRP A 43 -11.41 -5.42 -8.22
CA TRP A 43 -10.26 -4.84 -8.90
C TRP A 43 -9.81 -5.73 -10.07
N VAL A 44 -9.65 -7.05 -9.85
CA VAL A 44 -9.25 -8.01 -10.90
C VAL A 44 -10.17 -7.90 -12.12
N ARG A 45 -11.49 -7.85 -11.92
CA ARG A 45 -12.47 -7.72 -13.01
C ARG A 45 -12.32 -6.41 -13.79
N GLN A 46 -11.94 -5.32 -13.12
CA GLN A 46 -11.77 -4.01 -13.76
C GLN A 46 -10.47 -3.92 -14.58
N VAL A 47 -9.37 -4.52 -14.10
CA VAL A 47 -8.06 -4.35 -14.72
C VAL A 47 -7.72 -5.44 -15.74
N ARG A 48 -8.24 -6.67 -15.59
CA ARG A 48 -7.86 -7.81 -16.44
C ARG A 48 -8.07 -7.56 -17.92
N GLY A 49 -9.20 -6.98 -18.31
CA GLY A 49 -9.47 -6.63 -19.71
C GLY A 49 -8.55 -5.53 -20.25
N ARG A 50 -8.18 -4.57 -19.40
CA ARG A 50 -7.32 -3.44 -19.78
C ARG A 50 -5.84 -3.84 -19.91
N LEU A 51 -5.43 -4.89 -19.20
CA LEU A 51 -4.08 -5.45 -19.28
C LEU A 51 -3.86 -6.36 -20.49
N ALA A 52 -4.91 -6.68 -21.26
CA ALA A 52 -4.78 -7.59 -22.41
C ALA A 52 -3.81 -7.07 -23.49
N GLU A 53 -3.63 -5.74 -23.58
CA GLU A 53 -2.73 -5.08 -24.53
C GLU A 53 -1.42 -4.61 -23.88
N VAL A 54 -1.21 -4.90 -22.59
CA VAL A 54 -0.02 -4.50 -21.84
C VAL A 54 0.94 -5.68 -21.78
N GLY A 55 2.13 -5.54 -22.39
CA GLY A 55 3.21 -6.53 -22.25
C GLY A 55 3.86 -6.40 -20.87
N PHE A 56 3.69 -7.42 -20.03
CA PHE A 56 4.34 -7.51 -18.71
C PHE A 56 4.89 -8.93 -18.45
N GLU A 57 5.32 -9.63 -19.49
CA GLU A 57 5.70 -11.03 -19.43
C GLU A 57 6.93 -11.30 -18.54
N LEU A 58 7.94 -10.42 -18.55
CA LEU A 58 9.11 -10.56 -17.68
C LEU A 58 8.71 -10.28 -16.22
N LEU A 59 7.95 -9.21 -15.96
CA LEU A 59 7.40 -8.93 -14.64
C LEU A 59 6.56 -10.11 -14.12
N GLY A 60 5.72 -10.68 -15.00
CA GLY A 60 4.96 -11.87 -14.73
C GLY A 60 5.87 -13.04 -14.35
N GLN A 61 6.91 -13.35 -15.12
CA GLN A 61 7.79 -14.49 -14.81
C GLN A 61 8.59 -14.32 -13.51
N LEU A 62 8.85 -13.08 -13.06
CA LEU A 62 9.54 -12.80 -11.79
C LEU A 62 8.64 -12.98 -10.55
N VAL A 63 7.33 -13.10 -10.72
CA VAL A 63 6.37 -13.38 -9.63
C VAL A 63 5.76 -14.77 -9.85
N PRO A 64 6.46 -15.87 -9.52
CA PRO A 64 5.97 -17.22 -9.81
C PRO A 64 4.72 -17.58 -9.00
N VAL A 65 4.01 -18.63 -9.42
CA VAL A 65 2.87 -19.20 -8.68
C VAL A 65 3.10 -20.70 -8.47
N PRO A 66 3.11 -21.21 -7.23
CA PRO A 66 2.98 -20.46 -5.97
C PRO A 66 4.14 -19.47 -5.78
N THR A 67 3.85 -18.28 -5.24
CA THR A 67 4.87 -17.24 -5.00
C THR A 67 5.71 -17.58 -3.76
N VAL A 68 6.74 -18.39 -3.95
CA VAL A 68 7.70 -18.78 -2.90
C VAL A 68 8.72 -17.68 -2.63
N TYR A 69 9.19 -17.02 -3.69
CA TYR A 69 10.19 -15.96 -3.65
C TYR A 69 9.90 -14.94 -4.75
N THR A 70 10.09 -13.66 -4.43
CA THR A 70 10.13 -12.54 -5.38
C THR A 70 11.50 -11.88 -5.25
N PRO A 71 12.24 -11.65 -6.36
CA PRO A 71 13.59 -11.09 -6.30
C PRO A 71 13.69 -9.78 -5.51
N ASP A 72 14.72 -9.65 -4.68
CA ASP A 72 14.83 -8.54 -3.73
C ASP A 72 14.95 -7.19 -4.46
N PHE A 73 15.64 -7.16 -5.62
CA PHE A 73 15.71 -5.99 -6.49
C PHE A 73 14.36 -5.51 -7.02
N LEU A 74 13.36 -6.40 -7.16
CA LEU A 74 12.00 -6.06 -7.64
C LEU A 74 11.11 -5.54 -6.50
N THR A 75 11.41 -5.93 -5.27
CA THR A 75 10.64 -5.55 -4.09
C THR A 75 11.53 -4.89 -3.03
N PRO A 76 12.19 -3.76 -3.34
CA PRO A 76 13.12 -3.13 -2.41
C PRO A 76 12.38 -2.56 -1.20
N VAL A 77 12.97 -2.64 0.00
CA VAL A 77 12.48 -1.87 1.15
C VAL A 77 12.78 -0.38 0.94
N PRO A 78 11.77 0.52 0.97
CA PRO A 78 12.00 1.94 0.72
C PRO A 78 12.88 2.61 1.78
N GLN A 79 13.81 3.44 1.31
CA GLN A 79 14.66 4.28 2.19
C GLN A 79 13.93 5.51 2.73
N VAL A 80 12.87 5.95 2.03
CA VAL A 80 12.04 7.10 2.40
C VAL A 80 10.59 6.66 2.62
N TRP A 81 9.77 7.52 3.23
CA TRP A 81 8.37 7.23 3.55
C TRP A 81 7.54 6.81 2.33
N ALA A 82 7.53 7.60 1.25
CA ALA A 82 6.70 7.34 0.08
C ALA A 82 7.42 7.79 -1.19
N PRO A 83 8.36 6.99 -1.73
CA PRO A 83 8.96 7.28 -3.02
C PRO A 83 7.90 7.25 -4.13
N SER A 84 8.15 8.04 -5.17
CA SER A 84 7.45 7.90 -6.45
C SER A 84 7.84 6.59 -7.15
N LEU A 85 7.01 6.14 -8.09
CA LEU A 85 7.33 4.98 -8.92
C LEU A 85 8.66 5.20 -9.66
N GLU A 86 8.90 6.39 -10.21
CA GLU A 86 10.11 6.68 -10.97
C GLU A 86 11.38 6.62 -10.11
N GLU A 87 11.33 7.03 -8.84
CA GLU A 87 12.47 6.88 -7.92
C GLU A 87 12.75 5.40 -7.59
N GLU A 88 11.71 4.58 -7.48
CA GLU A 88 11.86 3.14 -7.28
C GLU A 88 12.36 2.43 -8.55
N LEU A 89 11.87 2.82 -9.73
CA LEU A 89 12.35 2.31 -11.01
C LEU A 89 13.81 2.71 -11.29
N ALA A 90 14.21 3.93 -10.91
CA ALA A 90 15.60 4.35 -11.00
C ALA A 90 16.51 3.47 -10.14
N ARG A 91 16.08 3.12 -8.91
CA ARG A 91 16.81 2.18 -8.05
C ARG A 91 16.84 0.77 -8.63
N LEU A 92 15.72 0.28 -9.16
CA LEU A 92 15.63 -1.01 -9.84
C LEU A 92 16.67 -1.10 -10.97
N VAL A 93 16.70 -0.11 -11.86
CA VAL A 93 17.63 -0.07 -13.01
C VAL A 93 19.08 0.10 -12.56
N ALA A 94 19.32 0.77 -11.44
CA ALA A 94 20.65 0.93 -10.85
C ALA A 94 21.14 -0.29 -10.06
N THR A 95 20.38 -1.38 -10.01
CA THR A 95 20.82 -2.61 -9.32
C THR A 95 22.05 -3.19 -10.01
N GLU A 96 23.10 -3.46 -9.22
CA GLU A 96 24.32 -4.07 -9.73
C GLU A 96 24.05 -5.43 -10.41
N PRO A 97 24.61 -5.70 -11.61
CA PRO A 97 24.35 -6.92 -12.35
C PRO A 97 24.59 -8.20 -11.55
N GLU A 98 25.59 -8.20 -10.67
CA GLU A 98 25.87 -9.36 -9.82
C GLU A 98 24.80 -9.59 -8.76
N GLN A 99 24.25 -8.53 -8.18
CA GLN A 99 23.14 -8.64 -7.23
C GLN A 99 21.88 -9.17 -7.91
N VAL A 100 21.61 -8.78 -9.16
CA VAL A 100 20.52 -9.36 -9.95
C VAL A 100 20.69 -10.88 -10.08
N ARG A 101 21.91 -11.34 -10.40
CA ARG A 101 22.17 -12.80 -10.51
C ARG A 101 22.00 -13.50 -9.17
N VAL A 102 22.52 -12.93 -8.08
CA VAL A 102 22.36 -13.48 -6.72
C VAL A 102 20.89 -13.64 -6.36
N ASP A 103 20.05 -12.65 -6.65
CA ASP A 103 18.62 -12.74 -6.37
C ASP A 103 17.95 -13.80 -7.26
N LEU A 104 18.25 -13.83 -8.56
CA LEU A 104 17.67 -14.81 -9.48
C LEU A 104 18.10 -16.25 -9.18
N ASP A 105 19.30 -16.45 -8.65
CA ASP A 105 19.83 -17.77 -8.25
C ASP A 105 19.12 -18.36 -7.03
N ARG A 106 18.24 -17.59 -6.36
CA ARG A 106 17.38 -18.09 -5.29
C ARG A 106 16.10 -18.76 -5.79
N PHE A 107 15.78 -18.65 -7.08
CA PHE A 107 14.69 -19.45 -7.63
C PHE A 107 15.06 -20.94 -7.61
N GLU A 108 14.11 -21.76 -7.20
CA GLU A 108 14.24 -23.21 -7.29
C GLU A 108 13.94 -23.70 -8.70
N GLY A 109 14.81 -24.56 -9.25
CA GLY A 109 14.61 -25.16 -10.57
C GLY A 109 15.06 -24.28 -11.75
N PRO A 110 14.70 -24.66 -13.00
CA PRO A 110 15.11 -23.93 -14.18
C PRO A 110 14.42 -22.56 -14.27
N LEU A 111 15.20 -21.53 -14.58
CA LEU A 111 14.67 -20.17 -14.74
C LEU A 111 13.72 -20.10 -15.95
N PRO A 112 12.57 -19.40 -15.82
CA PRO A 112 11.72 -19.07 -16.95
C PRO A 112 12.50 -18.33 -18.06
N PRO A 113 12.13 -18.46 -19.35
CA PRO A 113 12.96 -17.97 -20.47
C PRO A 113 13.35 -16.49 -20.39
N LEU A 114 12.42 -15.60 -19.99
CA LEU A 114 12.73 -14.17 -19.89
C LEU A 114 13.56 -13.86 -18.64
N VAL A 115 13.40 -14.63 -17.56
CA VAL A 115 14.22 -14.52 -16.35
C VAL A 115 15.64 -15.03 -16.60
N ALA A 116 15.80 -16.12 -17.35
CA ALA A 116 17.10 -16.62 -17.80
C ALA A 116 17.81 -15.60 -18.71
N TRP A 117 17.06 -14.93 -19.59
CA TRP A 117 17.57 -13.85 -20.42
C TRP A 117 17.99 -12.62 -19.59
N LEU A 118 17.17 -12.18 -18.63
CA LEU A 118 17.52 -11.12 -17.66
C LEU A 118 18.79 -11.48 -16.88
N ARG A 119 18.96 -12.74 -16.47
CA ARG A 119 20.18 -13.19 -15.78
C ARG A 119 21.43 -13.08 -16.65
N ALA A 120 21.30 -13.38 -17.95
CA ALA A 120 22.40 -13.31 -18.92
C ALA A 120 22.80 -11.85 -19.20
N ASP A 121 21.84 -10.95 -19.36
CA ASP A 121 22.05 -9.51 -19.56
C ASP A 121 21.21 -8.67 -18.57
N PRO A 122 21.71 -8.48 -17.32
CA PRO A 122 20.97 -7.73 -16.31
C PRO A 122 20.68 -6.29 -16.69
N VAL A 123 21.58 -5.62 -17.42
CA VAL A 123 21.40 -4.21 -17.77
C VAL A 123 20.23 -4.04 -18.74
N ALA A 124 20.22 -4.80 -19.84
CA ALA A 124 19.11 -4.77 -20.78
C ALA A 124 17.81 -5.28 -20.15
N GLY A 125 17.90 -6.30 -19.30
CA GLY A 125 16.73 -6.89 -18.67
C GLY A 125 16.09 -5.99 -17.61
N LEU A 126 16.86 -5.28 -16.79
CA LEU A 126 16.33 -4.32 -15.83
C LEU A 126 15.67 -3.13 -16.54
N ALA A 127 16.26 -2.64 -17.64
CA ALA A 127 15.67 -1.58 -18.45
C ALA A 127 14.32 -2.00 -19.05
N ARG A 128 14.23 -3.23 -19.57
CA ARG A 128 12.97 -3.81 -20.04
C ARG A 128 11.96 -3.94 -18.90
N LEU A 129 12.37 -4.52 -17.78
CA LEU A 129 11.51 -4.72 -16.61
C LEU A 129 10.92 -3.39 -16.12
N ALA A 130 11.72 -2.33 -16.05
CA ALA A 130 11.23 -1.01 -15.68
C ALA A 130 10.18 -0.46 -16.66
N GLY A 131 10.32 -0.75 -17.96
CA GLY A 131 9.31 -0.47 -18.97
C GLY A 131 8.00 -1.22 -18.73
N GLU A 132 8.08 -2.53 -18.51
CA GLU A 132 6.92 -3.38 -18.22
C GLU A 132 6.20 -2.97 -16.92
N VAL A 133 6.95 -2.69 -15.86
CA VAL A 133 6.40 -2.19 -14.58
C VAL A 133 5.68 -0.87 -14.78
N ARG A 134 6.25 0.07 -15.54
CA ARG A 134 5.60 1.36 -15.80
C ARG A 134 4.29 1.21 -16.59
N ALA A 135 4.29 0.37 -17.62
CA ALA A 135 3.09 0.10 -18.41
C ALA A 135 1.99 -0.60 -17.58
N TYR A 136 2.40 -1.59 -16.77
CA TYR A 136 1.50 -2.27 -15.84
C TYR A 136 0.92 -1.31 -14.79
N TRP A 137 1.78 -0.49 -14.16
CA TRP A 137 1.39 0.49 -13.15
C TRP A 137 0.28 1.42 -13.64
N ALA A 138 0.46 2.02 -14.81
CA ALA A 138 -0.48 3.00 -15.38
C ALA A 138 -1.89 2.44 -15.55
N VAL A 139 -2.00 1.13 -15.80
CA VAL A 139 -3.29 0.47 -16.01
C VAL A 139 -3.86 -0.10 -14.71
N ALA A 140 -3.03 -0.78 -13.93
CA ALA A 140 -3.47 -1.66 -12.84
C ALA A 140 -3.44 -1.00 -11.46
N VAL A 141 -2.55 -0.03 -11.23
CA VAL A 141 -2.30 0.53 -9.89
C VAL A 141 -2.53 2.03 -9.83
N GLU A 142 -1.97 2.81 -10.77
CA GLU A 142 -2.07 4.27 -10.81
C GLU A 142 -3.49 4.82 -10.64
N PRO A 143 -4.53 4.26 -11.30
CA PRO A 143 -5.90 4.79 -11.17
C PRO A 143 -6.46 4.67 -9.74
N TYR A 144 -5.89 3.77 -8.94
CA TYR A 144 -6.31 3.49 -7.56
C TYR A 144 -5.31 4.03 -6.53
N TRP A 145 -4.14 4.50 -6.97
CA TRP A 145 -3.05 4.92 -6.10
C TRP A 145 -3.46 5.98 -5.06
N PRO A 146 -4.25 7.03 -5.39
CA PRO A 146 -4.70 7.97 -4.38
C PRO A 146 -5.57 7.33 -3.27
N ARG A 147 -6.28 6.24 -3.55
CA ARG A 147 -7.07 5.51 -2.55
C ARG A 147 -6.19 4.59 -1.71
N ILE A 148 -5.23 3.92 -2.35
CA ILE A 148 -4.23 3.07 -1.70
C ILE A 148 -3.44 3.90 -0.69
N VAL A 149 -2.89 5.05 -1.11
CA VAL A 149 -2.11 5.95 -0.24
C VAL A 149 -2.94 6.39 0.98
N ARG A 150 -4.20 6.81 0.79
CA ARG A 150 -5.07 7.19 1.92
C ARG A 150 -5.28 6.06 2.91
N LEU A 151 -5.46 4.83 2.42
CA LEU A 151 -5.64 3.67 3.29
C LEU A 151 -4.36 3.40 4.10
N VAL A 152 -3.19 3.49 3.44
CA VAL A 152 -1.88 3.31 4.09
C VAL A 152 -1.62 4.42 5.12
N GLU A 153 -1.92 5.68 4.80
CA GLU A 153 -1.82 6.80 5.75
C GLU A 153 -2.75 6.61 6.96
N GLY A 154 -3.99 6.16 6.73
CA GLY A 154 -4.93 5.82 7.79
C GLY A 154 -4.43 4.72 8.71
N GLU A 155 -3.81 3.68 8.15
CA GLU A 155 -3.15 2.62 8.91
C GLU A 155 -1.99 3.18 9.75
N VAL A 156 -1.14 4.04 9.19
CA VAL A 156 -0.03 4.65 9.94
C VAL A 156 -0.52 5.56 11.08
N LEU A 157 -1.56 6.36 10.86
CA LEU A 157 -2.18 7.18 11.91
C LEU A 157 -2.74 6.31 13.04
N ARG A 158 -3.39 5.20 12.71
CA ARG A 158 -3.89 4.23 13.71
C ARG A 158 -2.74 3.65 14.53
N ARG A 159 -1.65 3.24 13.88
CA ARG A 159 -0.46 2.69 14.53
C ARG A 159 0.24 3.70 15.42
N ALA A 160 0.37 4.95 14.96
CA ALA A 160 0.92 6.04 15.76
C ALA A 160 0.11 6.27 17.04
N ARG A 161 -1.23 6.20 16.95
CA ARG A 161 -2.12 6.28 18.11
C ARG A 161 -1.95 5.09 19.06
N GLN A 162 -1.88 3.86 18.53
CA GLN A 162 -1.63 2.66 19.34
C GLN A 162 -0.30 2.76 20.09
N MET A 163 0.77 3.17 19.40
CA MET A 163 2.08 3.40 20.01
C MET A 163 2.02 4.46 21.11
N SER A 164 1.28 5.55 20.91
CA SER A 164 1.18 6.63 21.90
C SER A 164 0.46 6.20 23.18
N VAL A 165 -0.46 5.23 23.09
CA VAL A 165 -1.24 4.74 24.23
C VAL A 165 -0.60 3.52 24.90
N GLY A 166 -0.09 2.57 24.11
CA GLY A 166 0.44 1.27 24.58
C GLY A 166 1.96 1.17 24.57
N GLY A 167 2.68 2.23 24.16
CA GLY A 167 4.13 2.24 23.99
C GLY A 167 4.59 1.62 22.65
N PRO A 168 5.91 1.63 22.36
CA PRO A 168 6.47 1.22 21.07
C PRO A 168 6.12 -0.22 20.65
N ALA A 169 6.00 -1.16 21.59
CA ALA A 169 5.63 -2.54 21.30
C ALA A 169 4.23 -2.67 20.66
N ALA A 170 3.30 -1.76 20.98
CA ALA A 170 1.93 -1.77 20.45
C ALA A 170 1.87 -1.51 18.93
N LEU A 171 2.98 -1.05 18.33
CA LEU A 171 3.13 -0.92 16.88
C LEU A 171 3.00 -2.28 16.17
N PHE A 172 3.47 -3.35 16.80
CA PHE A 172 3.50 -4.70 16.21
C PHE A 172 2.25 -5.53 16.50
N GLU A 173 1.41 -5.07 17.41
CA GLU A 173 0.18 -5.75 17.77
C GLU A 173 -0.78 -5.76 16.57
N ASP A 174 -1.47 -6.87 16.36
CA ASP A 174 -2.55 -6.99 15.38
C ASP A 174 -2.18 -6.64 13.92
N LEU A 175 -0.89 -6.60 13.55
CA LEU A 175 -0.42 -6.39 12.17
C LEU A 175 -1.02 -7.42 11.21
N HIS A 176 -0.98 -8.69 11.60
CA HIS A 176 -1.55 -9.80 10.86
C HIS A 176 -1.63 -11.03 11.78
N PRO A 177 -2.59 -11.98 11.60
CA PRO A 177 -2.66 -13.19 12.43
C PRO A 177 -1.38 -14.04 12.45
N ARG A 178 -0.53 -13.92 11.43
CA ARG A 178 0.77 -14.60 11.31
C ARG A 178 1.95 -13.83 11.92
N VAL A 179 1.69 -12.68 12.52
CA VAL A 179 2.70 -11.80 13.11
C VAL A 179 2.42 -11.67 14.59
N SER A 180 3.40 -12.01 15.42
CA SER A 180 3.30 -11.85 16.86
C SER A 180 4.56 -11.20 17.43
N TRP A 181 4.37 -10.39 18.47
CA TRP A 181 5.46 -9.72 19.18
C TRP A 181 5.50 -10.21 20.63
N GLY A 182 6.70 -10.46 21.14
CA GLY A 182 6.88 -10.79 22.55
C GLY A 182 8.36 -10.92 22.92
N ALA A 183 8.71 -10.42 24.12
CA ALA A 183 10.06 -10.44 24.67
C ALA A 183 11.13 -9.88 23.69
N GLY A 184 10.84 -8.74 23.05
CA GLY A 184 11.77 -8.08 22.12
C GLY A 184 11.97 -8.82 20.79
N THR A 185 11.11 -9.78 20.47
CA THR A 185 11.21 -10.59 19.24
C THR A 185 9.91 -10.53 18.45
N LEU A 186 10.03 -10.20 17.16
CA LEU A 186 8.95 -10.31 16.18
C LEU A 186 9.00 -11.71 15.55
N ARG A 187 7.89 -12.43 15.57
CA ARG A 187 7.73 -13.75 14.94
C ARG A 187 6.78 -13.64 13.77
N VAL A 188 7.21 -14.14 12.62
CA VAL A 188 6.44 -14.10 11.37
C VAL A 188 6.33 -15.51 10.79
N GLU A 189 5.11 -16.01 10.68
CA GLU A 189 4.83 -17.32 10.09
C GLU A 189 4.84 -17.25 8.57
N HIS A 190 5.90 -17.81 7.97
CA HIS A 190 6.00 -18.03 6.53
C HIS A 190 5.81 -19.52 6.21
N ARG A 191 5.12 -19.82 5.11
CA ARG A 191 4.83 -21.20 4.67
C ARG A 191 6.08 -21.93 4.20
N TRP A 192 6.98 -21.23 3.51
CA TRP A 192 8.14 -21.81 2.81
C TRP A 192 9.48 -21.28 3.32
N PHE A 193 9.48 -20.50 4.40
CA PHE A 193 10.68 -19.84 4.90
C PHE A 193 10.78 -19.89 6.43
N ALA A 194 11.99 -20.14 6.92
CA ALA A 194 12.33 -20.08 8.33
C ALA A 194 13.76 -19.56 8.50
N ALA A 195 13.95 -18.65 9.44
CA ALA A 195 15.25 -18.13 9.81
C ALA A 195 15.17 -17.44 11.17
N ASP A 196 16.29 -17.40 11.88
CA ASP A 196 16.45 -16.58 13.07
C ASP A 196 17.43 -15.46 12.74
N ARG A 197 17.02 -14.21 12.99
CA ARG A 197 17.81 -13.02 12.71
C ARG A 197 17.86 -12.11 13.93
N VAL A 198 18.97 -11.43 14.09
CA VAL A 198 19.16 -10.35 15.05
C VAL A 198 19.32 -9.07 14.24
N LEU A 199 18.53 -8.04 14.56
CA LEU A 199 18.71 -6.73 13.96
C LEU A 199 19.98 -6.07 14.52
N ASP A 200 20.59 -5.21 13.72
CA ASP A 200 21.93 -4.66 14.01
C ASP A 200 21.93 -3.46 14.96
N GLY A 201 20.76 -2.92 15.32
CA GLY A 201 20.67 -1.69 16.10
C GLY A 201 20.92 -0.42 15.30
N GLU A 202 21.15 -0.50 13.98
CA GLU A 202 21.51 0.66 13.15
C GLU A 202 20.42 1.01 12.14
N ARG A 203 19.70 0.00 11.63
CA ARG A 203 18.73 0.17 10.56
C ARG A 203 17.28 0.05 11.01
N GLY A 204 17.03 -0.62 12.14
CA GLY A 204 15.67 -0.95 12.61
C GLY A 204 14.87 -1.79 11.60
N LEU A 205 13.54 -1.82 11.78
CA LEU A 205 12.61 -2.47 10.85
C LEU A 205 11.80 -1.43 10.07
N VAL A 206 11.58 -1.65 8.77
CA VAL A 206 10.60 -0.87 8.00
C VAL A 206 9.30 -1.65 7.88
N LEU A 207 8.22 -1.07 8.38
CA LEU A 207 6.87 -1.58 8.19
C LEU A 207 6.28 -1.02 6.89
N VAL A 208 5.87 -1.89 5.99
CA VAL A 208 5.32 -1.53 4.67
C VAL A 208 3.88 -2.02 4.55
N PRO A 209 2.88 -1.21 4.91
CA PRO A 209 1.50 -1.56 4.63
C PRO A 209 1.29 -1.62 3.11
N SER A 210 0.86 -2.76 2.58
CA SER A 210 0.56 -2.96 1.15
C SER A 210 -0.82 -3.59 0.99
N VAL A 211 -1.66 -2.95 0.20
CA VAL A 211 -3.03 -3.36 -0.09
C VAL A 211 -3.07 -4.76 -0.68
N PHE A 212 -2.25 -5.03 -1.67
CA PHE A 212 -2.27 -6.31 -2.39
C PHE A 212 -1.53 -7.43 -1.65
N ALA A 213 -0.95 -7.16 -0.47
CA ALA A 213 -0.30 -8.18 0.33
C ALA A 213 -1.29 -9.20 0.95
N TRP A 214 -2.55 -8.82 1.14
CA TRP A 214 -3.58 -9.70 1.70
C TRP A 214 -3.79 -10.94 0.81
N PRO A 215 -3.92 -12.17 1.37
CA PRO A 215 -4.03 -12.53 2.80
C PRO A 215 -2.69 -12.92 3.46
N GLY A 216 -1.56 -12.58 2.84
CA GLY A 216 -0.23 -12.93 3.30
C GLY A 216 0.50 -11.81 4.04
N VAL A 217 1.74 -12.11 4.41
CA VAL A 217 2.75 -11.14 4.84
C VAL A 217 4.07 -11.50 4.15
N TYR A 218 4.88 -10.52 3.81
CA TYR A 218 6.20 -10.72 3.20
C TYR A 218 7.28 -10.14 4.09
N SER A 219 8.46 -10.74 4.08
CA SER A 219 9.59 -10.24 4.86
C SER A 219 10.82 -10.15 3.98
N GLN A 220 11.45 -8.98 3.99
CA GLN A 220 12.78 -8.81 3.43
C GLN A 220 13.76 -8.77 4.59
N SER A 221 14.61 -9.79 4.68
CA SER A 221 15.54 -9.96 5.82
C SER A 221 16.94 -10.41 5.38
N ASN A 222 17.21 -10.41 4.08
CA ASN A 222 18.50 -10.80 3.52
C ASN A 222 19.47 -9.62 3.57
N PRO A 223 20.61 -9.72 4.27
CA PRO A 223 21.68 -8.74 4.15
C PRO A 223 22.15 -8.63 2.68
N PRO A 224 22.55 -7.46 2.19
CA PRO A 224 22.73 -6.18 2.90
C PRO A 224 21.45 -5.32 2.99
N TRP A 225 20.30 -5.81 2.55
CA TRP A 225 19.08 -5.01 2.43
C TRP A 225 18.52 -4.59 3.78
N GLN A 226 17.84 -3.44 3.79
CA GLN A 226 17.08 -2.94 4.93
C GLN A 226 16.03 -4.00 5.34
N PRO A 227 16.00 -4.43 6.62
CA PRO A 227 14.95 -5.31 7.09
C PRO A 227 13.57 -4.66 6.94
N GLY A 228 12.63 -5.40 6.36
CA GLY A 228 11.27 -4.92 6.14
C GLY A 228 10.21 -6.00 6.33
N LEU A 229 9.04 -5.58 6.83
CA LEU A 229 7.85 -6.41 6.93
C LEU A 229 6.73 -5.75 6.13
N VAL A 230 6.27 -6.46 5.09
CA VAL A 230 5.15 -6.06 4.26
C VAL A 230 3.90 -6.77 4.77
N TYR A 231 2.86 -6.00 5.05
CA TYR A 231 1.63 -6.53 5.65
C TYR A 231 0.40 -5.79 5.12
N PRO A 232 -0.79 -6.43 5.12
CA PRO A 232 -2.00 -5.80 4.65
C PRO A 232 -2.52 -4.76 5.66
N PRO A 233 -2.84 -3.53 5.24
CA PRO A 233 -3.52 -2.57 6.10
C PRO A 233 -4.95 -3.06 6.38
N ARG A 234 -5.56 -2.56 7.46
CA ARG A 234 -6.99 -2.80 7.70
C ARG A 234 -7.83 -2.03 6.68
N GLY A 235 -9.02 -2.56 6.34
CA GLY A 235 -9.96 -1.87 5.46
C GLY A 235 -9.74 -2.09 3.96
N VAL A 236 -8.92 -3.07 3.56
CA VAL A 236 -8.75 -3.43 2.12
C VAL A 236 -10.07 -3.81 1.45
N ALA A 237 -11.01 -4.42 2.18
CA ALA A 237 -12.33 -4.79 1.62
C ALA A 237 -13.12 -3.60 1.07
N THR A 238 -13.07 -2.46 1.77
CA THR A 238 -13.79 -1.25 1.36
C THR A 238 -13.06 -0.45 0.29
N LEU A 239 -11.82 -0.80 -0.06
CA LEU A 239 -11.01 -0.05 -1.02
C LEU A 239 -11.59 -0.09 -2.44
N TRP A 240 -12.19 -1.23 -2.81
CA TRP A 240 -12.72 -1.48 -4.14
C TRP A 240 -14.21 -1.18 -4.28
N GLU A 241 -14.86 -0.80 -3.19
CA GLU A 241 -16.23 -0.33 -3.20
C GLU A 241 -16.28 0.98 -4.01
N ARG A 242 -17.17 1.03 -5.01
CA ARG A 242 -17.30 2.20 -5.90
C ARG A 242 -17.95 3.35 -5.14
N SER A 243 -17.16 4.38 -4.87
CA SER A 243 -17.55 5.61 -4.14
C SER A 243 -18.05 5.30 -2.74
N VAL A 244 -17.65 6.11 -1.76
CA VAL A 244 -18.44 6.16 -0.51
C VAL A 244 -19.85 6.51 -0.96
N PRO A 245 -20.86 5.64 -0.79
CA PRO A 245 -22.22 5.96 -1.16
C PRO A 245 -22.55 7.24 -0.43
N VAL A 246 -22.81 8.32 -1.16
CA VAL A 246 -23.35 9.52 -0.53
C VAL A 246 -24.74 9.11 -0.07
N PRO A 247 -25.05 9.11 1.24
CA PRO A 247 -26.40 8.84 1.68
C PRO A 247 -27.40 9.71 0.91
N ASP A 248 -28.37 9.11 0.22
CA ASP A 248 -29.32 9.87 -0.59
C ASP A 248 -30.09 10.89 0.26
N GLY A 249 -30.38 10.54 1.52
CA GLY A 249 -30.94 11.46 2.52
C GLY A 249 -30.04 12.65 2.82
N LEU A 250 -28.72 12.44 2.94
CA LEU A 250 -27.77 13.52 3.20
C LEU A 250 -27.54 14.40 1.96
N ALA A 251 -27.54 13.79 0.76
CA ALA A 251 -27.50 14.53 -0.50
C ALA A 251 -28.72 15.42 -0.67
N GLY A 252 -29.91 14.97 -0.23
CA GLY A 252 -31.14 15.76 -0.23
C GLY A 252 -31.08 16.98 0.71
N VAL A 253 -30.41 16.86 1.85
CA VAL A 253 -30.31 17.95 2.85
C VAL A 253 -29.17 18.92 2.55
N LEU A 254 -27.97 18.43 2.25
CA LEU A 254 -26.77 19.26 2.07
C LEU A 254 -26.55 19.71 0.62
N GLY A 255 -27.19 19.02 -0.33
CA GLY A 255 -26.90 19.08 -1.75
C GLY A 255 -25.79 18.10 -2.15
N ARG A 256 -25.93 17.52 -3.36
CA ARG A 256 -25.08 16.44 -3.86
C ARG A 256 -23.59 16.75 -3.82
N ALA A 257 -23.17 17.95 -4.21
CA ALA A 257 -21.77 18.35 -4.24
C ALA A 257 -21.15 18.43 -2.83
N ARG A 258 -21.88 18.97 -1.84
CA ARG A 258 -21.39 19.06 -0.45
C ARG A 258 -21.31 17.68 0.21
N ALA A 259 -22.32 16.86 -0.03
CA ALA A 259 -22.37 15.50 0.49
C ALA A 259 -21.27 14.62 -0.12
N LEU A 260 -20.98 14.78 -1.42
CA LEU A 260 -19.83 14.15 -2.09
C LEU A 260 -18.49 14.60 -1.49
N LEU A 261 -18.29 15.91 -1.28
CA LEU A 261 -17.06 16.43 -0.68
C LEU A 261 -16.85 15.94 0.75
N LEU A 262 -17.92 15.85 1.56
CA LEU A 262 -17.86 15.21 2.87
C LEU A 262 -17.47 13.74 2.71
N ALA A 263 -18.12 12.98 1.82
CA ALA A 263 -17.83 11.57 1.58
C ALA A 263 -16.39 11.31 1.10
N GLU A 264 -15.76 12.24 0.39
CA GLU A 264 -14.35 12.14 -0.04
C GLU A 264 -13.34 12.52 1.06
N LEU A 265 -13.76 13.28 2.08
CA LEU A 265 -12.91 13.73 3.20
C LEU A 265 -12.70 12.68 4.31
N GLY A 266 -12.72 11.39 3.97
CA GLY A 266 -12.39 10.31 4.91
C GLY A 266 -10.93 10.33 5.37
N ALA A 267 -10.07 11.04 4.65
CA ALA A 267 -8.73 11.44 5.08
C ALA A 267 -8.51 12.93 4.74
N PRO A 268 -7.55 13.63 5.40
CA PRO A 268 -7.25 15.02 5.10
C PRO A 268 -6.90 15.22 3.62
N ALA A 269 -7.49 16.23 2.97
CA ALA A 269 -7.25 16.52 1.56
C ALA A 269 -7.27 18.03 1.27
N SER A 270 -6.48 18.47 0.30
CA SER A 270 -6.50 19.83 -0.22
C SER A 270 -7.65 20.05 -1.21
N THR A 271 -7.93 21.32 -1.50
CA THR A 271 -8.90 21.71 -2.54
C THR A 271 -8.58 21.10 -3.90
N THR A 272 -7.30 21.07 -4.28
CA THR A 272 -6.85 20.57 -5.59
C THR A 272 -7.11 19.06 -5.71
N GLU A 273 -6.73 18.29 -4.68
CA GLU A 273 -6.98 16.84 -4.66
C GLU A 273 -8.49 16.53 -4.68
N LEU A 274 -9.30 17.31 -3.99
CA LEU A 274 -10.76 17.14 -4.00
C LEU A 274 -11.37 17.49 -5.36
N ALA A 275 -10.86 18.51 -6.05
CA ALA A 275 -11.28 18.85 -7.40
C ALA A 275 -11.01 17.71 -8.39
N GLU A 276 -9.80 17.16 -8.36
CA GLU A 276 -9.40 16.01 -9.18
C GLU A 276 -10.27 14.77 -8.90
N ARG A 277 -10.53 14.45 -7.63
CA ARG A 277 -11.30 13.26 -7.23
C ARG A 277 -12.79 13.36 -7.56
N THR A 278 -13.36 14.56 -7.49
CA THR A 278 -14.82 14.77 -7.66
C THR A 278 -15.21 15.24 -9.05
N GLY A 279 -14.26 15.70 -9.87
CA GLY A 279 -14.52 16.35 -11.15
C GLY A 279 -15.10 17.76 -11.02
N LEU A 280 -15.22 18.30 -9.79
CA LEU A 280 -15.65 19.68 -9.55
C LEU A 280 -14.48 20.65 -9.78
N SER A 281 -14.77 21.87 -10.24
CA SER A 281 -13.72 22.89 -10.37
C SER A 281 -13.19 23.34 -9.00
N ALA A 282 -11.90 23.67 -8.92
CA ALA A 282 -11.28 24.12 -7.67
C ALA A 282 -11.98 25.33 -6.99
N PRO A 283 -12.51 26.33 -7.74
CA PRO A 283 -13.34 27.38 -7.14
C PRO A 283 -14.64 26.84 -6.53
N ASN A 284 -15.30 25.87 -7.19
CA ASN A 284 -16.54 25.27 -6.69
C ASN A 284 -16.28 24.43 -5.42
N VAL A 285 -15.20 23.66 -5.41
CA VAL A 285 -14.72 22.93 -4.22
C VAL A 285 -14.44 23.90 -3.07
N SER A 286 -13.68 24.97 -3.32
CA SER A 286 -13.37 25.99 -2.30
C SER A 286 -14.62 26.64 -1.72
N HIS A 287 -15.60 26.96 -2.57
CA HIS A 287 -16.88 27.52 -2.17
C HIS A 287 -17.63 26.57 -1.23
N HIS A 288 -17.75 25.29 -1.60
CA HIS A 288 -18.42 24.29 -0.76
C HIS A 288 -17.66 24.00 0.54
N LEU A 289 -16.33 23.91 0.52
CA LEU A 289 -15.53 23.71 1.73
C LEU A 289 -15.65 24.88 2.71
N THR A 290 -15.77 26.10 2.19
CA THR A 290 -16.02 27.29 3.03
C THR A 290 -17.37 27.19 3.73
N ALA A 291 -18.41 26.81 3.02
CA ALA A 291 -19.75 26.61 3.59
C ALA A 291 -19.77 25.48 4.63
N LEU A 292 -19.17 24.32 4.30
CA LEU A 292 -19.07 23.17 5.20
C LEU A 292 -18.27 23.49 6.48
N ARG A 293 -17.21 24.29 6.35
CA ARG A 293 -16.45 24.80 7.50
C ARG A 293 -17.27 25.77 8.34
N GLY A 294 -18.02 26.68 7.72
CA GLY A 294 -18.93 27.58 8.42
C GLY A 294 -20.01 26.84 9.23
N ALA A 295 -20.43 25.67 8.74
CA ALA A 295 -21.34 24.76 9.43
C ALA A 295 -20.68 23.83 10.46
N GLY A 296 -19.36 23.93 10.66
CA GLY A 296 -18.62 23.08 11.60
C GLY A 296 -18.47 21.61 11.17
N LEU A 297 -18.76 21.27 9.90
CA LEU A 297 -18.65 19.90 9.37
C LEU A 297 -17.24 19.56 8.90
N VAL A 298 -16.45 20.58 8.58
CA VAL A 298 -15.08 20.43 8.11
C VAL A 298 -14.16 21.38 8.88
N ALA A 299 -13.03 20.86 9.35
CA ALA A 299 -11.94 21.68 9.89
C ALA A 299 -10.88 21.90 8.81
N ARG A 300 -10.11 22.99 8.93
CA ARG A 300 -8.92 23.23 8.11
C ARG A 300 -7.67 23.11 8.97
N HIS A 301 -6.64 22.51 8.42
CA HIS A 301 -5.31 22.48 8.99
C HIS A 301 -4.29 22.98 7.95
N ARG A 302 -3.35 23.82 8.37
CA ARG A 302 -2.32 24.34 7.46
C ARG A 302 -1.04 23.54 7.64
N THR A 303 -0.63 22.84 6.59
CA THR A 303 0.58 22.02 6.56
C THR A 303 1.56 22.64 5.57
N GLY A 304 2.54 23.39 6.07
CA GLY A 304 3.49 24.14 5.25
C GLY A 304 2.81 25.16 4.33
N ARG A 305 2.98 24.99 3.01
CA ARG A 305 2.39 25.86 1.98
C ARG A 305 0.96 25.48 1.61
N SER A 306 0.45 24.35 2.10
CA SER A 306 -0.85 23.78 1.71
C SER A 306 -1.88 23.88 2.84
N VAL A 307 -3.15 23.94 2.47
CA VAL A 307 -4.28 23.87 3.41
C VAL A 307 -5.01 22.55 3.16
N LEU A 308 -5.09 21.73 4.19
CA LEU A 308 -5.83 20.48 4.20
C LEU A 308 -7.16 20.69 4.92
N TYR A 309 -8.18 20.01 4.42
CA TYR A 309 -9.50 19.93 5.00
C TYR A 309 -9.72 18.53 5.53
N LEU A 310 -10.42 18.41 6.66
CA LEU A 310 -10.75 17.14 7.29
C LEU A 310 -12.17 17.20 7.88
N ARG A 311 -12.86 16.07 7.95
CA ARG A 311 -14.15 15.99 8.66
C ARG A 311 -13.97 16.31 10.13
N THR A 312 -14.98 16.93 10.70
CA THR A 312 -15.13 17.00 12.17
C THR A 312 -15.90 15.78 12.66
N ALA A 313 -15.89 15.54 13.97
CA ALA A 313 -16.69 14.48 14.59
C ALA A 313 -18.20 14.61 14.25
N VAL A 314 -18.70 15.84 14.08
CA VAL A 314 -20.10 16.09 13.68
C VAL A 314 -20.39 15.54 12.29
N ALA A 315 -19.47 15.74 11.33
CA ALA A 315 -19.62 15.20 9.99
C ALA A 315 -19.56 13.67 9.96
N GLU A 316 -18.71 13.06 10.79
CA GLU A 316 -18.67 11.59 10.90
C GLU A 316 -19.99 11.03 11.43
N SER A 317 -20.56 11.64 12.48
CA SER A 317 -21.87 11.23 13.01
C SER A 317 -23.00 11.38 11.99
N LEU A 318 -22.98 12.46 11.18
CA LEU A 318 -23.98 12.66 10.12
C LEU A 318 -23.87 11.64 8.99
N LEU A 319 -22.65 11.29 8.59
CA LEU A 319 -22.41 10.27 7.57
C LEU A 319 -22.80 8.88 8.07
N ALA A 320 -22.53 8.57 9.35
CA ALA A 320 -22.94 7.31 9.98
C ALA A 320 -24.48 7.20 10.09
N ALA A 321 -25.16 8.29 10.47
CA ALA A 321 -26.63 8.32 10.56
C ALA A 321 -27.35 8.28 9.21
N GLY A 322 -26.67 8.66 8.12
CA GLY A 322 -27.21 8.58 6.76
C GLY A 322 -26.97 7.22 6.07
N GLY A 323 -26.15 6.33 6.63
CA GLY A 323 -25.98 4.99 6.07
C GLY A 323 -27.33 4.27 5.95
N PRO A 324 -27.50 3.34 4.99
CA PRO A 324 -28.74 2.59 4.90
C PRO A 324 -29.02 1.92 6.25
N ASP A 325 -30.23 2.11 6.78
CA ASP A 325 -30.73 1.36 7.92
C ASP A 325 -30.51 -0.13 7.61
N GLY A 326 -29.55 -0.74 8.30
CA GLY A 326 -29.47 -2.19 8.41
C GLY A 326 -30.72 -2.63 9.15
N GLY A 327 -31.80 -2.86 8.40
CA GLY A 327 -33.07 -3.32 8.93
C GLY A 327 -32.84 -4.56 9.79
N ALA A 328 -32.96 -4.39 11.10
CA ALA A 328 -33.34 -5.46 11.99
C ALA A 328 -34.82 -5.79 11.68
N GLY A 329 -35.01 -6.84 10.88
CA GLY A 329 -36.26 -7.55 10.68
C GLY A 329 -35.97 -9.03 10.76
#